data_AF-A0A7X5DI03-F1
#
_entry.id   AF-A0A7X5DI03-F1
#
_cell.length_a   1.000
_cell.length_b   1.000
_cell.length_c   1.000
_cell.angle_alpha   90.00
_cell.angle_beta   90.00
_cell.angle_gamma   90.00
#
_symmetry.space_group_name_H-M   'P 1'
#
loop_
_entity.id
_entity.type
_entity.pdbx_description
1 polymer ?
#
loop_
_entity_poly.entity_id
_entity_poly.type
_entity_poly.pdbx_seq_one_letter_code
_entity_poly.pdbx_strand_id
1 'polypeptide(L)'
;RRSSYMVYLKSGASILEFLAWTGAHQAALSMEEERVVKSVRNDVNRMINAEMANQAKAAGAAVDQIYAIRAVVEHYGMENLPPALQDFIRLRVTYPEASLKELGQRATPPLSKSAVYHRVRRLESMAREIGAGE
;
A
#
# COMPACT_ATOMS: atom_id res chain seq x y z
N ARG A 1 -36.77 -20.69 28.31
CA ARG A 1 -35.97 -21.84 27.77
C ARG A 1 -36.59 -23.23 27.96
N ARG A 2 -37.34 -23.56 29.03
CA ARG A 2 -38.24 -24.75 29.03
C ARG A 2 -39.75 -24.42 29.02
N SER A 3 -40.14 -23.21 29.41
CA SER A 3 -41.53 -22.72 29.33
C SER A 3 -41.61 -21.23 28.94
N SER A 4 -40.63 -20.72 28.19
CA SER A 4 -40.54 -19.28 27.86
C SER A 4 -39.78 -19.01 26.58
N TYR A 5 -40.37 -18.15 25.74
CA TYR A 5 -39.77 -17.58 24.53
C TYR A 5 -38.63 -16.62 24.88
N MET A 6 -37.64 -16.53 24.01
CA MET A 6 -36.46 -15.68 24.20
C MET A 6 -36.15 -14.98 22.87
N VAL A 7 -36.27 -13.66 22.85
CA VAL A 7 -35.87 -12.80 21.73
C VAL A 7 -34.46 -12.28 22.05
N TYR A 8 -33.62 -12.15 21.03
CA TYR A 8 -32.28 -11.58 21.16
C TYR A 8 -32.07 -10.51 20.10
N LEU A 9 -31.33 -9.45 20.45
CA LEU A 9 -30.82 -8.45 19.51
C LEU A 9 -29.31 -8.68 19.35
N LYS A 10 -28.82 -8.68 18.10
CA LYS A 10 -27.39 -8.90 17.78
C LYS A 10 -26.68 -7.66 17.26
N SER A 11 -27.38 -6.79 16.54
CA SER A 11 -26.76 -5.60 15.94
C SER A 11 -26.69 -4.48 16.97
N GLY A 12 -25.56 -3.75 17.01
CA GLY A 12 -25.41 -2.60 17.89
C GLY A 12 -26.44 -1.50 17.60
N ALA A 13 -26.82 -1.32 16.33
CA ALA A 13 -27.86 -0.37 15.93
C ALA A 13 -29.24 -0.75 16.50
N SER A 14 -29.63 -2.02 16.40
CA SER A 14 -30.92 -2.50 16.92
C SER A 14 -31.00 -2.44 18.45
N ILE A 15 -29.87 -2.63 19.14
CA ILE A 15 -29.79 -2.46 20.61
C ILE A 15 -29.91 -0.97 20.97
N LEU A 16 -29.22 -0.09 20.23
CA LEU A 16 -29.29 1.36 20.40
C LEU A 16 -30.71 1.90 20.18
N GLU A 17 -31.35 1.49 19.07
CA GLU A 17 -32.74 1.82 18.75
C GLU A 17 -33.71 1.34 19.84
N PHE A 18 -33.53 0.11 20.33
CA PHE A 18 -34.34 -0.42 21.43
C PHE A 18 -34.18 0.40 22.71
N LEU A 19 -32.95 0.71 23.13
CA LEU A 19 -32.67 1.53 24.31
C LEU A 19 -33.28 2.93 24.19
N ALA A 20 -33.16 3.57 23.01
CA ALA A 20 -33.78 4.86 22.74
C ALA A 20 -35.32 4.78 22.80
N TRP A 21 -35.92 3.72 22.25
CA TRP A 21 -37.38 3.54 22.21
C TRP A 21 -37.97 3.23 23.59
N THR A 22 -37.26 2.51 24.46
CA THR A 22 -37.69 2.28 25.85
C THR A 22 -37.37 3.43 26.81
N GLY A 23 -36.95 4.60 26.30
CA GLY A 23 -36.62 5.78 27.11
C GLY A 23 -35.28 5.72 27.86
N ALA A 24 -34.44 4.71 27.61
CA ALA A 24 -33.14 4.54 28.24
C ALA A 24 -32.05 5.41 27.56
N HIS A 25 -32.35 6.69 27.34
CA HIS A 25 -31.56 7.59 26.49
C HIS A 25 -30.10 7.74 26.93
N GLN A 26 -29.80 7.75 28.23
CA GLN A 26 -28.41 7.82 28.71
C GLN A 26 -27.61 6.56 28.37
N ALA A 27 -28.23 5.37 28.47
CA ALA A 27 -27.60 4.12 28.08
C ALA A 27 -27.37 4.04 26.56
N ALA A 28 -28.32 4.58 25.77
CA ALA A 28 -28.16 4.72 24.33
C ALA A 28 -27.00 5.68 23.97
N LEU A 29 -26.93 6.85 24.61
CA LEU A 29 -25.88 7.84 24.36
C LEU A 29 -24.48 7.27 24.65
N SER A 30 -24.25 6.71 25.85
CA SER A 30 -22.96 6.12 26.20
C SER A 30 -22.58 4.92 25.33
N MET A 31 -23.57 4.16 24.83
CA MET A 31 -23.32 3.08 23.88
C MET A 31 -22.87 3.61 22.50
N GLU A 32 -23.46 4.70 22.02
CA GLU A 32 -23.07 5.29 20.73
C GLU A 32 -21.72 6.01 20.81
N GLU A 33 -21.41 6.68 21.94
CA GLU A 33 -20.09 7.28 22.20
C GLU A 33 -18.96 6.24 22.05
N GLU A 34 -19.05 5.10 22.74
CA GLU A 34 -18.07 4.02 22.63
C GLU A 34 -18.06 3.40 21.22
N ARG A 35 -19.22 3.30 20.55
CA ARG A 35 -19.29 2.79 19.17
C ARG A 35 -18.59 3.71 18.17
N VAL A 36 -18.75 5.03 18.30
CA VAL A 36 -18.07 6.04 17.47
C VAL A 36 -16.56 5.99 17.72
N VAL A 37 -16.11 6.02 18.98
CA VAL A 37 -14.69 5.92 19.34
C VAL A 37 -14.07 4.64 18.78
N LYS A 38 -14.77 3.51 18.90
CA LYS A 38 -14.32 2.22 18.34
C LYS A 38 -14.29 2.22 16.81
N SER A 39 -15.24 2.87 16.12
CA SER A 39 -15.21 2.99 14.66
C SER A 39 -13.98 3.78 14.21
N VAL A 40 -13.77 4.98 14.77
CA VAL A 40 -12.62 5.83 14.43
C VAL A 40 -11.30 5.10 14.67
N ARG A 41 -11.14 4.40 15.81
CA ARG A 41 -9.96 3.55 16.09
C ARG A 41 -9.78 2.44 15.03
N ASN A 42 -10.85 1.75 14.65
CA ASN A 42 -10.78 0.70 13.63
C ASN A 42 -10.43 1.24 12.25
N ASP A 43 -10.92 2.42 11.89
CA ASP A 43 -10.67 3.04 10.59
C ASP A 43 -9.24 3.57 10.50
N VAL A 44 -8.73 4.20 11.57
CA VAL A 44 -7.30 4.55 11.71
C VAL A 44 -6.41 3.31 11.65
N ASN A 45 -6.74 2.24 12.40
CA ASN A 45 -5.96 1.00 12.38
C ASN A 45 -5.93 0.36 10.97
N ARG A 46 -7.05 0.36 10.25
CA ARG A 46 -7.12 -0.14 8.87
C ARG A 46 -6.28 0.71 7.91
N MET A 47 -6.32 2.03 8.05
CA MET A 47 -5.51 2.97 7.26
C MET A 47 -4.00 2.77 7.52
N ILE A 48 -3.57 2.70 8.78
CA ILE A 48 -2.17 2.50 9.16
C ILE A 48 -1.67 1.13 8.67
N ASN A 49 -2.46 0.06 8.83
CA ASN A 49 -2.08 -1.27 8.33
C ASN A 49 -1.94 -1.30 6.80
N ALA A 50 -2.81 -0.59 6.07
CA ALA A 50 -2.70 -0.47 4.61
C ALA A 50 -1.43 0.30 4.21
N GLU A 51 -1.11 1.41 4.88
CA GLU A 51 0.08 2.20 4.60
C GLU A 51 1.36 1.42 4.92
N MET A 52 1.47 0.79 6.09
CA MET A 52 2.62 -0.05 6.44
C MET A 52 2.83 -1.20 5.43
N ALA A 53 1.74 -1.85 4.98
CA ALA A 53 1.81 -2.90 3.98
C ALA A 53 2.25 -2.38 2.59
N ASN A 54 1.87 -1.16 2.23
CA ASN A 54 2.30 -0.50 0.99
C ASN A 54 3.77 -0.09 1.06
N GLN A 55 4.20 0.51 2.18
CA GLN A 55 5.58 0.88 2.47
C GLN A 55 6.52 -0.34 2.39
N ALA A 56 6.17 -1.43 3.09
CA ALA A 56 6.96 -2.67 3.09
C ALA A 56 7.10 -3.29 1.67
N LYS A 57 6.02 -3.30 0.89
CA LYS A 57 6.06 -3.77 -0.51
C LYS A 57 6.88 -2.85 -1.41
N ALA A 58 6.80 -1.53 -1.20
CA ALA A 58 7.57 -0.56 -1.97
C ALA A 58 9.08 -0.66 -1.68
N ALA A 59 9.46 -0.82 -0.41
CA ALA A 59 10.84 -1.02 0.02
C ALA A 59 11.43 -2.32 -0.55
N GLY A 60 10.72 -3.45 -0.42
CA GLY A 60 11.13 -4.73 -1.01
C GLY A 60 11.35 -4.62 -2.53
N ALA A 61 10.37 -4.05 -3.24
CA ALA A 61 10.48 -3.84 -4.68
C ALA A 61 11.60 -2.86 -5.09
N ALA A 62 11.97 -1.90 -4.24
CA ALA A 62 13.11 -1.00 -4.47
C ALA A 62 14.46 -1.74 -4.32
N VAL A 63 14.56 -2.66 -3.36
CA VAL A 63 15.72 -3.57 -3.22
C VAL A 63 15.84 -4.49 -4.44
N ASP A 64 14.76 -5.13 -4.87
CA ASP A 64 14.74 -5.97 -6.08
C ASP A 64 15.16 -5.18 -7.34
N GLN A 65 14.69 -3.94 -7.46
CA GLN A 65 15.11 -3.02 -8.53
C GLN A 65 16.62 -2.75 -8.49
N ILE A 66 17.22 -2.54 -7.32
CA ILE A 66 18.67 -2.29 -7.19
C ILE A 66 19.48 -3.51 -7.62
N TYR A 67 19.06 -4.73 -7.25
CA TYR A 67 19.71 -5.95 -7.72
C TYR A 67 19.59 -6.13 -9.24
N ALA A 68 18.40 -5.91 -9.81
CA ALA A 68 18.20 -5.96 -11.26
C ALA A 68 19.04 -4.90 -12.00
N ILE A 69 19.13 -3.68 -11.46
CA ILE A 69 19.98 -2.59 -11.98
C ILE A 69 21.44 -3.03 -11.99
N ARG A 70 21.93 -3.61 -10.89
CA ARG A 70 23.31 -4.09 -10.79
C ARG A 70 23.62 -5.14 -11.87
N ALA A 71 22.81 -6.20 -11.97
CA ALA A 71 23.01 -7.26 -12.97
C ALA A 71 23.00 -6.73 -14.41
N VAL A 72 22.05 -5.85 -14.74
CA VAL A 72 21.93 -5.25 -16.08
C VAL A 72 23.12 -4.34 -16.41
N VAL A 73 23.60 -3.54 -15.45
CA VAL A 73 24.75 -2.64 -15.66
C VAL A 73 26.07 -3.42 -15.72
N GLU A 74 26.24 -4.47 -14.89
CA GLU A 74 27.42 -5.33 -14.92
C GLU A 74 27.54 -6.12 -16.24
N HIS A 75 26.42 -6.57 -16.82
CA HIS A 75 26.43 -7.35 -18.07
C HIS A 75 26.50 -6.49 -19.34
N TYR A 76 25.69 -5.42 -19.45
CA TYR A 76 25.58 -4.63 -20.69
C TYR A 76 26.46 -3.37 -20.72
N GLY A 77 26.93 -2.87 -19.58
CA GLY A 77 27.52 -1.53 -19.47
C GLY A 77 26.45 -0.43 -19.47
N MET A 78 26.65 0.63 -18.70
CA MET A 78 25.63 1.67 -18.46
C MET A 78 25.32 2.48 -19.74
N GLU A 79 26.37 2.78 -20.50
CA GLU A 79 26.35 3.56 -21.73
C GLU A 79 25.60 2.87 -22.89
N ASN A 80 25.54 1.54 -22.91
CA ASN A 80 24.87 0.76 -23.95
C ASN A 80 23.35 0.62 -23.70
N LEU A 81 22.86 1.02 -22.52
CA LEU A 81 21.44 0.99 -22.19
C LEU A 81 20.71 2.16 -22.87
N PRO A 82 19.43 2.00 -23.27
CA PRO A 82 18.61 3.10 -23.76
C PRO A 82 18.59 4.29 -22.77
N PRO A 83 18.65 5.56 -23.23
CA PRO A 83 18.72 6.73 -22.33
C PRO A 83 17.63 6.75 -21.26
N ALA A 84 16.41 6.36 -21.60
CA ALA A 84 15.30 6.25 -20.65
C ALA A 84 15.57 5.25 -19.49
N LEU A 85 16.34 4.17 -19.71
CA LEU A 85 16.77 3.28 -18.64
C LEU A 85 17.94 3.88 -17.86
N GLN A 86 18.90 4.54 -18.52
CA GLN A 86 19.99 5.25 -17.83
C GLN A 86 19.46 6.31 -16.85
N ASP A 87 18.48 7.13 -17.27
CA ASP A 87 17.83 8.12 -16.42
C ASP A 87 17.15 7.47 -15.21
N PHE A 88 16.43 6.36 -15.43
CA PHE A 88 15.74 5.64 -14.36
C PHE A 88 16.73 5.02 -13.36
N ILE A 89 17.82 4.43 -13.84
CA ILE A 89 18.91 3.88 -13.03
C ILE A 89 19.50 4.99 -12.15
N ARG A 90 19.88 6.13 -12.75
CA ARG A 90 20.40 7.29 -12.01
C ARG A 90 19.41 7.74 -10.93
N LEU A 91 18.13 7.88 -11.27
CA LEU A 91 17.08 8.28 -10.33
C LEU A 91 16.88 7.29 -9.18
N ARG A 92 16.82 5.97 -9.43
CA ARG A 92 16.67 4.93 -8.38
C ARG A 92 17.91 4.86 -7.50
N VAL A 93 19.12 4.96 -8.05
CA VAL A 93 20.36 4.93 -7.27
C VAL A 93 20.53 6.20 -6.43
N THR A 94 20.17 7.38 -6.95
CA THR A 94 20.19 8.64 -6.17
C THR A 94 19.10 8.70 -5.10
N TYR A 95 17.94 8.10 -5.36
CA TYR A 95 16.79 8.12 -4.44
C TYR A 95 16.25 6.70 -4.19
N PRO A 96 16.97 5.84 -3.43
CA PRO A 96 16.59 4.45 -3.21
C PRO A 96 15.24 4.30 -2.51
N GLU A 97 14.98 5.11 -1.48
CA GLU A 97 13.73 5.10 -0.70
C GLU A 97 12.52 5.72 -1.42
N ALA A 98 12.73 6.42 -2.55
CA ALA A 98 11.63 7.10 -3.23
C ALA A 98 10.68 6.12 -3.92
N SER A 99 9.37 6.38 -3.82
CA SER A 99 8.37 5.65 -4.58
C SER A 99 8.53 5.89 -6.08
N LEU A 100 7.97 4.99 -6.91
CA LEU A 100 7.95 5.18 -8.37
C LEU A 100 7.24 6.47 -8.82
N LYS A 101 6.34 7.03 -7.99
CA LYS A 101 5.69 8.31 -8.25
C LYS A 101 6.66 9.46 -8.04
N GLU A 102 7.41 9.44 -6.94
CA GLU A 102 8.39 10.48 -6.60
C GLU A 102 9.59 10.45 -7.56
N LEU A 103 10.07 9.27 -7.97
CA LEU A 103 11.06 9.19 -9.07
C LEU A 103 10.53 9.82 -10.36
N GLY A 104 9.25 9.60 -10.68
CA GLY A 104 8.62 10.22 -11.84
C GLY A 104 8.58 11.75 -11.74
N GLN A 105 8.30 12.29 -10.56
CA GLN A 105 8.35 13.73 -10.28
C GLN A 105 9.76 14.33 -10.31
N ARG A 106 10.80 13.52 -10.05
CA ARG A 106 12.22 13.92 -10.10
C ARG A 106 12.86 13.73 -11.48
N ALA A 107 12.17 13.08 -12.42
CA ALA A 107 12.62 12.97 -13.80
C ALA A 107 12.48 14.29 -14.56
N THR A 108 13.34 14.50 -15.55
CA THR A 108 13.31 15.65 -16.46
C THR A 108 13.21 15.15 -17.89
N PRO A 109 12.07 15.31 -18.60
CA PRO A 109 10.79 15.85 -18.10
C PRO A 109 10.11 14.92 -17.08
N PRO A 110 9.18 15.44 -16.24
CA PRO A 110 8.45 14.64 -15.28
C PRO A 110 7.66 13.49 -15.92
N LEU A 111 7.66 12.34 -15.26
CA LEU A 111 7.05 11.09 -15.73
C LEU A 111 5.88 10.68 -14.83
N SER A 112 4.89 10.03 -15.43
CA SER A 112 3.85 9.34 -14.67
C SER A 112 4.41 8.09 -13.97
N LYS A 113 3.77 7.68 -12.86
CA LYS A 113 4.10 6.42 -12.15
C LYS A 113 4.15 5.22 -13.12
N SER A 114 3.22 5.16 -14.08
CA SER A 114 3.16 4.10 -15.09
C SER A 114 4.36 4.14 -16.05
N ALA A 115 4.77 5.33 -16.51
CA ALA A 115 5.94 5.46 -17.38
C ALA A 115 7.24 5.00 -16.68
N VAL A 116 7.39 5.31 -15.38
CA VAL A 116 8.50 4.77 -14.57
C VAL A 116 8.39 3.26 -14.41
N TYR A 117 7.19 2.74 -14.11
CA TYR A 117 6.95 1.30 -13.96
C TYR A 117 7.24 0.49 -15.24
N HIS A 118 7.00 1.03 -16.44
CA HIS A 118 7.42 0.38 -17.69
C HIS A 118 8.95 0.30 -17.83
N ARG A 119 9.70 1.30 -17.34
CA ARG A 119 11.17 1.26 -17.29
C ARG A 119 11.66 0.18 -16.32
N VAL A 120 11.03 0.07 -15.13
CA VAL A 120 11.27 -1.03 -14.17
C VAL A 120 11.04 -2.39 -14.83
N ARG A 121 9.87 -2.62 -15.43
CA ARG A 121 9.52 -3.91 -16.04
C ARG A 121 10.46 -4.33 -17.18
N ARG A 122 10.93 -3.38 -17.99
CA ARG A 122 11.92 -3.65 -19.03
C ARG A 122 13.25 -4.07 -18.41
N LEU A 123 13.70 -3.38 -17.37
CA LEU A 123 14.95 -3.65 -16.69
C LEU A 123 14.91 -5.01 -15.94
N GLU A 124 13.80 -5.33 -15.28
CA GLU A 124 13.54 -6.67 -14.71
C GLU A 124 13.55 -7.78 -15.77
N SER A 125 13.10 -7.50 -17.00
CA SER A 125 13.15 -8.48 -18.10
C SER A 125 14.59 -8.75 -18.51
N MET A 126 15.37 -7.70 -18.75
CA MET A 126 16.80 -7.80 -19.09
C MET A 126 17.58 -8.56 -18.00
N ALA A 127 17.30 -8.29 -16.72
CA ALA A 127 17.93 -9.02 -15.60
C ALA A 127 17.58 -10.52 -15.60
N ARG A 128 16.33 -10.90 -15.92
CA ARG A 128 15.90 -12.30 -16.05
C ARG A 128 16.49 -12.97 -17.30
N GLU A 129 16.63 -12.24 -18.39
CA GLU A 129 17.22 -12.74 -19.64
C GLU A 129 18.71 -13.08 -19.45
N ILE A 130 19.45 -12.25 -18.70
CA ILE A 130 20.84 -12.57 -18.29
C ILE A 130 20.86 -13.85 -17.44
N GLY A 131 20.08 -13.89 -16.34
CA GLY A 131 20.08 -15.02 -15.41
C GLY A 131 19.42 -16.32 -15.90
N ALA A 132 18.93 -16.35 -17.15
CA ALA A 132 18.43 -17.54 -17.83
C ALA A 132 19.28 -17.94 -19.05
N GLY A 133 20.34 -17.17 -19.33
CA GLY A 133 21.34 -17.44 -20.37
C GLY A 133 22.66 -18.02 -19.83
N GLU A 134 22.75 -18.22 -18.51
CA GLU A 134 23.77 -19.01 -17.80
C GLU A 134 23.21 -20.41 -17.44
#